data_AF-A0A1H6EGF7-F1
#
_entry.id   AF-A0A1H6EGF7-F1
#
_cell.length_a   1.000
_cell.length_b   1.000
_cell.length_c   1.000
_cell.angle_alpha   90.00
_cell.angle_beta   90.00
_cell.angle_gamma   90.00
#
_symmetry.space_group_name_H-M   'P 1'
#
loop_
_entity.id
_entity.type
_entity.pdbx_description
1 polymer ?
#
loop_
_entity_poly.entity_id
_entity_poly.type
_entity_poly.pdbx_seq_one_letter_code
_entity_poly.pdbx_strand_id
1 'polypeptide(L)'
;MLRTSDRMRGLMAAFPMWVRLLGGALLIAELIVGLRLATGDARPITAAPPARALPTPSAAPIDTPTPASAVPTPSPSSADLAVTRIPEGTVATLPRHPGRGSKVIGRVTDPKTGLSFAELGAPWRRSRPIGDGPVKDGRYNLRQTLRTESYGPDEDRDWWADIDSQHLWSELDAGDSLYDAARALLDDKQRSAFPAGTTGEDIASQPVRRGWLLARMMRMPPSPDGREASRELSVSIAVDTGRPRPAVLWITIPDTHEHLWPDVRTLMKSLKVMPV
;
A
#
# COMPACT_ATOMS: atom_id res chain seq x y z
N MET A 1 -1.29 47.20 31.05
CA MET A 1 -2.44 46.80 31.87
C MET A 1 -2.79 45.36 31.56
N LEU A 2 -2.85 44.53 32.61
CA LEU A 2 -3.57 43.26 32.86
C LEU A 2 -4.08 42.41 31.66
N ARG A 3 -4.10 41.08 31.67
CA ARG A 3 -3.53 39.98 32.46
C ARG A 3 -3.91 38.67 31.73
N THR A 4 -3.10 37.65 31.95
CA THR A 4 -2.91 36.31 31.37
C THR A 4 -4.06 35.28 31.50
N SER A 5 -3.91 34.16 30.76
CA SER A 5 -4.20 32.79 31.23
C SER A 5 -3.62 31.77 30.23
N ASP A 6 -2.39 31.27 30.36
CA ASP A 6 -1.92 30.15 31.22
C ASP A 6 -2.71 28.83 31.11
N ARG A 7 -2.85 28.27 29.89
CA ARG A 7 -3.42 26.91 29.72
C ARG A 7 -2.85 26.05 28.58
N MET A 8 -1.57 26.20 28.23
CA MET A 8 -0.97 25.33 27.20
C MET A 8 0.56 25.17 27.30
N ARG A 9 1.09 25.09 28.52
CA ARG A 9 2.46 24.65 28.78
C ARG A 9 2.49 23.80 30.05
N GLY A 10 2.37 22.49 29.88
CA GLY A 10 2.44 21.53 30.98
C GLY A 10 1.70 20.25 30.67
N LEU A 11 2.35 19.35 29.90
CA LEU A 11 2.30 17.89 30.03
C LEU A 11 2.94 17.24 28.78
N MET A 12 4.21 17.55 28.59
CA MET A 12 5.16 16.69 27.88
C MET A 12 6.25 16.35 28.90
N ALA A 13 6.09 15.23 29.59
CA ALA A 13 7.20 14.46 30.16
C ALA A 13 6.76 13.01 30.45
N ALA A 14 7.44 12.11 29.75
CA ALA A 14 7.84 10.74 30.11
C ALA A 14 6.76 9.72 30.53
N PHE A 15 6.46 8.80 29.61
CA PHE A 15 6.10 7.41 29.95
C PHE A 15 7.30 6.48 29.64
N PRO A 16 7.50 5.39 30.40
CA PRO A 16 8.83 4.95 30.82
C PRO A 16 9.49 3.90 29.90
N MET A 17 10.82 3.95 29.83
CA MET A 17 11.73 3.19 28.95
C MET A 17 11.87 1.67 29.22
N TRP A 18 11.00 1.06 30.02
CA TRP A 18 11.14 -0.34 30.45
C TRP A 18 10.36 -1.37 29.61
N VAL A 19 9.50 -0.93 28.69
CA VAL A 19 8.74 -1.83 27.77
C VAL A 19 9.53 -2.16 26.49
N ARG A 20 10.73 -1.60 26.30
CA ARG A 20 11.63 -1.90 25.17
C ARG A 20 12.57 -3.10 25.40
N LEU A 21 12.32 -3.95 26.40
CA LEU A 21 13.18 -5.10 26.76
C LEU A 21 12.51 -6.49 26.65
N LEU A 22 11.38 -6.63 25.93
CA LEU A 22 10.76 -7.95 25.67
C LEU A 22 10.40 -8.21 24.18
N GLY A 23 11.07 -7.53 23.26
CA GLY A 23 10.99 -7.78 21.81
C GLY A 23 12.35 -7.77 21.10
N GLY A 24 13.43 -8.02 21.86
CA GLY A 24 14.82 -8.03 21.40
C GLY A 24 15.60 -9.23 21.92
N ALA A 25 14.92 -10.36 22.11
CA ALA A 25 15.50 -11.61 22.62
C ALA A 25 14.83 -12.83 21.97
N LEU A 26 14.86 -12.90 20.64
CA LEU A 26 14.97 -14.14 19.87
C LEU A 26 15.31 -13.75 18.41
N LEU A 27 16.32 -14.41 17.83
CA LEU A 27 17.04 -14.08 16.58
C LEU A 27 18.30 -13.20 16.72
N ILE A 28 19.06 -13.39 17.82
CA ILE A 28 20.52 -13.46 17.72
C ILE A 28 20.91 -14.87 18.16
N ALA A 29 20.83 -15.79 17.20
CA ALA A 29 21.40 -17.12 17.32
C ALA A 29 21.90 -17.57 15.94
N GLU A 30 22.69 -16.73 15.26
CA GLU A 30 23.50 -17.19 14.12
C GLU A 30 24.64 -16.23 13.70
N LEU A 31 25.31 -15.58 14.67
CA LEU A 31 26.58 -14.90 14.38
C LEU A 31 27.59 -15.00 15.55
N ILE A 32 27.74 -16.20 16.10
CA ILE A 32 28.86 -16.56 17.01
C ILE A 32 29.68 -17.65 16.33
N VAL A 33 30.27 -17.34 15.17
CA VAL A 33 31.38 -18.13 14.59
C VAL A 33 32.43 -17.24 13.90
N GLY A 34 32.14 -15.97 13.60
CA GLY A 34 32.94 -15.22 12.63
C GLY A 34 33.74 -14.02 13.12
N LEU A 35 34.26 -13.95 14.35
CA LEU A 35 35.30 -12.95 14.69
C LEU A 35 36.08 -13.29 15.98
N ARG A 36 36.65 -14.50 16.03
CA ARG A 36 37.67 -14.90 17.02
C ARG A 36 38.99 -15.14 16.32
N LEU A 37 39.53 -14.14 15.63
CA LEU A 37 40.88 -14.19 15.03
C LEU A 37 41.35 -12.75 14.79
N ALA A 38 41.99 -12.15 15.79
CA ALA A 38 43.08 -11.15 15.65
C ALA A 38 43.38 -10.56 17.03
N THR A 39 44.49 -11.04 17.63
CA THR A 39 45.53 -10.26 18.34
C THR A 39 45.06 -9.18 19.34
N GLY A 40 45.33 -9.23 20.64
CA GLY A 40 46.58 -9.61 21.28
C GLY A 40 47.03 -8.46 22.19
N ASP A 41 47.03 -8.73 23.49
CA ASP A 41 47.86 -8.17 24.57
C ASP A 41 47.67 -6.78 25.23
N ALA A 42 47.76 -6.90 26.55
CA ALA A 42 48.33 -6.01 27.56
C ALA A 42 47.53 -4.81 28.09
N ARG A 43 47.73 -4.61 29.39
CA ARG A 43 46.89 -3.92 30.39
C ARG A 43 47.63 -2.65 30.89
N PRO A 44 47.15 -1.92 31.92
CA PRO A 44 46.89 -0.48 31.92
C PRO A 44 47.96 0.33 32.69
N ILE A 45 47.73 1.64 32.96
CA ILE A 45 48.00 2.38 34.25
C ILE A 45 48.03 3.93 34.07
N THR A 46 47.10 4.59 34.78
CA THR A 46 47.20 5.80 35.67
C THR A 46 47.44 7.26 35.17
N ALA A 47 46.43 8.11 35.50
CA ALA A 47 46.35 9.49 36.07
C ALA A 47 47.45 10.56 35.78
N ALA A 48 47.16 11.71 35.13
CA ALA A 48 46.59 13.02 35.59
C ALA A 48 47.61 14.01 36.22
N PRO A 49 47.40 15.35 36.33
CA PRO A 49 46.83 16.41 35.46
C PRO A 49 47.80 17.65 35.38
N PRO A 50 47.40 18.95 35.38
CA PRO A 50 46.80 19.81 34.34
C PRO A 50 47.70 21.01 33.92
N ALA A 51 47.43 21.70 32.79
CA ALA A 51 47.77 23.13 32.63
C ALA A 51 47.09 23.80 31.42
N ARG A 52 46.93 25.12 31.56
CA ARG A 52 46.03 26.06 30.90
C ARG A 52 46.65 26.73 29.66
N ALA A 53 45.83 26.84 28.60
CA ALA A 53 45.71 27.86 27.53
C ALA A 53 46.93 28.42 26.78
N LEU A 54 46.81 28.52 25.44
CA LEU A 54 46.91 29.74 24.59
C LEU A 54 46.75 29.37 23.06
N PRO A 55 46.47 30.32 22.15
CA PRO A 55 45.82 30.08 20.84
C PRO A 55 46.75 29.81 19.65
N THR A 56 46.12 29.32 18.57
CA THR A 56 46.51 28.98 17.17
C THR A 56 47.65 29.78 16.51
N PRO A 57 48.39 29.18 15.53
CA PRO A 57 48.02 29.43 14.12
C PRO A 57 48.36 28.32 13.06
N SER A 58 47.51 28.28 12.02
CA SER A 58 47.79 28.12 10.57
C SER A 58 48.26 26.80 9.90
N ALA A 59 47.81 26.66 8.63
CA ALA A 59 48.17 25.75 7.52
C ALA A 59 47.48 24.35 7.52
N ALA A 60 46.95 23.77 6.43
CA ALA A 60 46.83 24.04 4.98
C ALA A 60 45.69 23.11 4.42
N PRO A 61 45.14 23.32 3.20
CA PRO A 61 44.00 22.57 2.70
C PRO A 61 44.37 21.14 2.27
N ILE A 62 43.54 20.15 2.64
CA ILE A 62 43.65 18.75 2.20
C ILE A 62 42.63 18.52 1.08
N ASP A 63 43.12 17.88 0.01
CA ASP A 63 42.44 17.55 -1.23
C ASP A 63 41.11 16.79 -1.04
N THR A 64 40.15 17.13 -1.91
CA THR A 64 38.82 16.50 -1.98
C THR A 64 38.90 15.24 -2.84
N PRO A 65 38.50 14.04 -2.36
CA PRO A 65 38.39 12.87 -3.23
C PRO A 65 37.07 12.88 -4.02
N THR A 66 37.21 12.67 -5.34
CA THR A 66 36.18 12.41 -6.35
C THR A 66 35.20 11.29 -5.94
N PRO A 67 33.87 11.46 -6.09
CA PRO A 67 32.91 10.37 -5.88
C PRO A 67 32.93 9.38 -7.05
N ALA A 68 33.08 8.09 -6.73
CA ALA A 68 32.99 6.98 -7.66
C ALA A 68 31.57 6.80 -8.23
N SER A 69 31.48 6.46 -9.52
CA SER A 69 30.26 6.12 -10.24
C SER A 69 29.49 4.99 -9.56
N ALA A 70 28.23 5.24 -9.24
CA ALA A 70 27.29 4.23 -8.76
C ALA A 70 26.91 3.28 -9.92
N VAL A 71 27.06 1.98 -9.68
CA VAL A 71 26.56 0.90 -10.53
C VAL A 71 25.03 0.84 -10.35
N PRO A 72 24.21 0.84 -11.42
CA PRO A 72 22.76 0.74 -11.25
C PRO A 72 22.38 -0.64 -10.73
N THR A 73 21.73 -0.66 -9.56
CA THR A 73 21.04 -1.83 -9.01
C THR A 73 19.91 -2.26 -9.97
N PRO A 74 19.78 -3.55 -10.30
CA PRO A 74 18.72 -4.02 -11.20
C PRO A 74 17.33 -3.74 -10.59
N SER A 75 16.46 -3.13 -11.41
CA SER A 75 15.03 -2.98 -11.13
C SER A 75 14.38 -4.37 -10.97
N PRO A 76 13.47 -4.60 -10.02
CA PRO A 76 12.80 -5.89 -9.86
C PRO A 76 12.03 -6.22 -11.15
N SER A 77 12.52 -7.24 -11.85
CA SER A 77 11.92 -7.79 -13.06
C SER A 77 10.50 -8.28 -12.79
N SER A 78 9.60 -8.08 -13.76
CA SER A 78 8.20 -8.54 -13.77
C SER A 78 8.03 -10.09 -13.81
N ALA A 79 9.08 -10.86 -13.57
CA ALA A 79 9.06 -12.31 -13.56
C ALA A 79 8.71 -12.82 -12.14
N ASP A 80 7.42 -13.12 -11.90
CA ASP A 80 6.97 -14.21 -10.99
C ASP A 80 5.45 -14.24 -10.71
N LEU A 81 4.66 -13.31 -11.27
CA LEU A 81 3.19 -13.39 -11.11
C LEU A 81 2.57 -14.37 -12.10
N ALA A 82 2.00 -15.46 -11.58
CA ALA A 82 1.22 -16.42 -12.36
C ALA A 82 -0.14 -15.82 -12.73
N VAL A 83 -0.21 -15.20 -13.91
CA VAL A 83 -1.43 -14.55 -14.42
C VAL A 83 -1.69 -14.92 -15.88
N THR A 84 -2.89 -15.44 -16.16
CA THR A 84 -3.42 -15.53 -17.53
C THR A 84 -3.97 -14.17 -17.94
N ARG A 85 -3.30 -13.51 -18.89
CA ARG A 85 -3.58 -12.11 -19.28
C ARG A 85 -4.47 -12.01 -20.51
N ILE A 86 -5.33 -10.99 -20.54
CA ILE A 86 -5.96 -10.53 -21.78
C ILE A 86 -5.02 -9.47 -22.38
N PRO A 87 -4.46 -9.67 -23.59
CA PRO A 87 -3.53 -8.72 -24.19
C PRO A 87 -4.12 -7.32 -24.35
N GLU A 88 -3.27 -6.30 -24.32
CA GLU A 88 -3.67 -4.93 -24.65
C GLU A 88 -4.37 -4.87 -26.02
N GLY A 89 -5.38 -4.02 -26.13
CA GLY A 89 -6.19 -3.88 -27.35
C GLY A 89 -7.23 -4.99 -27.55
N THR A 90 -7.17 -6.09 -26.80
CA THR A 90 -8.23 -7.11 -26.82
C THR A 90 -9.37 -6.69 -25.89
N VAL A 91 -10.58 -6.61 -26.45
CA VAL A 91 -11.77 -6.23 -25.69
C VAL A 91 -12.53 -7.47 -25.23
N ALA A 92 -12.59 -7.68 -23.92
CA ALA A 92 -13.45 -8.63 -23.25
C ALA A 92 -14.35 -7.88 -22.27
N THR A 93 -15.67 -7.96 -22.49
CA THR A 93 -16.62 -7.19 -21.68
C THR A 93 -16.80 -7.79 -20.30
N LEU A 94 -16.85 -6.95 -19.26
CA LEU A 94 -17.12 -7.34 -17.89
C LEU A 94 -18.41 -8.17 -17.83
N PRO A 95 -18.34 -9.41 -17.29
CA PRO A 95 -19.51 -10.25 -17.12
C PRO A 95 -20.63 -9.55 -16.35
N ARG A 96 -21.87 -9.94 -16.61
CA ARG A 96 -23.01 -9.45 -15.85
C ARG A 96 -23.24 -10.41 -14.68
N HIS A 97 -22.82 -9.99 -13.50
CA HIS A 97 -23.09 -10.74 -12.28
C HIS A 97 -24.58 -10.65 -11.91
N PRO A 98 -25.20 -11.75 -11.47
CA PRO A 98 -26.60 -11.76 -11.05
C PRO A 98 -26.80 -10.96 -9.76
N GLY A 99 -28.03 -10.51 -9.52
CA GLY A 99 -28.39 -9.73 -8.34
C GLY A 99 -28.42 -8.22 -8.57
N ARG A 100 -28.75 -7.49 -7.50
CA ARG A 100 -28.93 -6.03 -7.53
C ARG A 100 -27.70 -5.25 -7.10
N GLY A 101 -26.81 -5.88 -6.33
CA GLY A 101 -25.75 -5.18 -5.60
C GLY A 101 -26.30 -4.30 -4.47
N SER A 102 -25.41 -3.52 -3.89
CA SER A 102 -25.65 -2.56 -2.82
C SER A 102 -26.49 -1.37 -3.29
N LYS A 103 -27.24 -0.78 -2.37
CA LYS A 103 -27.95 0.49 -2.63
C LYS A 103 -26.92 1.61 -2.77
N VAL A 104 -27.09 2.47 -3.77
CA VAL A 104 -26.34 3.74 -3.84
C VAL A 104 -26.95 4.71 -2.85
N ILE A 105 -26.15 5.21 -1.90
CA ILE A 105 -26.60 6.13 -0.84
C ILE A 105 -26.04 7.54 -1.00
N GLY A 106 -25.21 7.77 -2.02
CA GLY A 106 -24.60 9.06 -2.26
C GLY A 106 -23.58 9.01 -3.39
N ARG A 107 -22.64 9.95 -3.32
CA ARG A 107 -21.56 10.10 -4.28
C ARG A 107 -20.28 10.40 -3.53
N VAL A 108 -19.25 9.61 -3.79
CA VAL A 108 -17.89 9.90 -3.38
C VAL A 108 -17.30 10.90 -4.37
N THR A 109 -16.62 11.91 -3.84
CA THR A 109 -15.92 12.94 -4.61
C THR A 109 -14.52 13.04 -4.05
N ASP A 110 -13.53 12.59 -4.82
CA ASP A 110 -12.12 12.60 -4.45
C ASP A 110 -11.43 13.75 -5.20
N PRO A 111 -11.31 14.95 -4.59
CA PRO A 111 -10.67 16.08 -5.26
C PRO A 111 -9.18 15.83 -5.51
N LYS A 112 -8.53 14.91 -4.77
CA LYS A 112 -7.11 14.60 -4.95
C LYS A 112 -6.86 13.80 -6.21
N THR A 113 -7.74 12.88 -6.59
CA THR A 113 -7.64 12.14 -7.86
C THR A 113 -8.44 12.74 -9.00
N GLY A 114 -9.47 13.54 -8.68
CA GLY A 114 -10.40 14.08 -9.67
C GLY A 114 -11.49 13.09 -10.05
N LEU A 115 -11.67 12.02 -9.26
CA LEU A 115 -12.70 11.03 -9.47
C LEU A 115 -13.97 11.36 -8.67
N SER A 116 -15.12 11.02 -9.25
CA SER A 116 -16.38 10.97 -8.56
C SER A 116 -17.19 9.73 -8.96
N PHE A 117 -17.69 8.99 -7.99
CA PHE A 117 -18.38 7.70 -8.21
C PHE A 117 -19.48 7.48 -7.17
N ALA A 118 -20.33 6.47 -7.38
CA ALA A 118 -21.41 6.14 -6.45
C ALA A 118 -20.83 5.74 -5.08
N GLU A 119 -21.41 6.30 -4.02
CA GLU A 119 -21.14 5.80 -2.67
C GLU A 119 -22.12 4.65 -2.39
N LEU A 120 -21.57 3.46 -2.15
CA LEU A 120 -22.36 2.28 -1.85
C LEU A 120 -22.75 2.27 -0.37
N GLY A 121 -23.99 1.88 -0.08
CA GLY A 121 -24.48 1.72 1.28
C GLY A 121 -24.19 0.34 1.85
N ALA A 122 -24.86 0.02 2.95
CA ALA A 122 -24.69 -1.27 3.62
C ALA A 122 -24.73 -2.44 2.61
N PRO A 123 -23.78 -3.40 2.72
CA PRO A 123 -22.90 -3.59 3.86
C PRO A 123 -21.61 -2.74 3.85
N TRP A 124 -21.32 -2.00 2.78
CA TRP A 124 -20.16 -1.11 2.70
C TRP A 124 -20.22 -0.01 3.76
N ARG A 125 -19.07 0.24 4.40
CA ARG A 125 -18.88 1.41 5.25
C ARG A 125 -18.83 2.68 4.40
N ARG A 126 -19.23 3.81 5.00
CA ARG A 126 -19.14 5.14 4.39
C ARG A 126 -17.71 5.43 3.95
N SER A 127 -17.57 6.19 2.86
CA SER A 127 -16.25 6.57 2.36
C SER A 127 -15.50 7.40 3.38
N ARG A 128 -14.24 7.06 3.66
CA ARG A 128 -13.36 7.78 4.59
C ARG A 128 -12.02 8.11 3.93
N PRO A 129 -11.37 9.23 4.31
CA PRO A 129 -10.03 9.51 3.86
C PRO A 129 -9.00 8.58 4.50
N ILE A 130 -7.81 8.56 3.92
CA ILE A 130 -6.65 7.86 4.46
C ILE A 130 -6.39 8.19 5.93
N GLY A 131 -6.07 7.17 6.73
CA GLY A 131 -5.79 7.30 8.16
C GLY A 131 -7.02 7.11 9.06
N ASP A 132 -8.23 7.20 8.51
CA ASP A 132 -9.51 6.98 9.18
C ASP A 132 -10.09 5.60 8.82
N GLY A 133 -9.44 4.53 9.30
CA GLY A 133 -9.87 3.15 9.04
C GLY A 133 -8.94 2.10 9.64
N PRO A 134 -9.30 0.79 9.55
CA PRO A 134 -8.48 -0.30 10.06
C PRO A 134 -7.18 -0.49 9.27
N VAL A 135 -7.17 -0.14 7.97
CA VAL A 135 -5.99 -0.23 7.09
C VAL A 135 -5.41 1.15 6.85
N LYS A 136 -4.14 1.38 7.23
CA LYS A 136 -3.42 2.66 7.09
C LYS A 136 -2.13 2.50 6.29
N ASP A 137 -2.24 1.97 5.08
CA ASP A 137 -1.09 1.68 4.22
C ASP A 137 -0.49 2.90 3.52
N GLY A 138 -1.17 4.05 3.54
CA GLY A 138 -0.66 5.26 2.88
C GLY A 138 -1.02 5.35 1.39
N ARG A 139 -1.77 4.39 0.85
CA ARG A 139 -1.80 4.10 -0.59
C ARG A 139 -3.09 4.50 -1.31
N TYR A 140 -4.16 4.82 -0.59
CA TYR A 140 -5.42 5.32 -1.13
C TYR A 140 -5.73 6.76 -0.66
N ASN A 141 -6.59 7.49 -1.38
CA ASN A 141 -7.09 8.80 -0.94
C ASN A 141 -8.40 8.68 -0.17
N LEU A 142 -9.37 7.97 -0.76
CA LEU A 142 -10.65 7.63 -0.13
C LEU A 142 -10.88 6.12 -0.25
N ARG A 143 -11.53 5.55 0.77
CA ARG A 143 -11.84 4.12 0.84
C ARG A 143 -13.24 3.85 1.38
N GLN A 144 -13.94 2.90 0.79
CA GLN A 144 -15.04 2.17 1.44
C GLN A 144 -14.59 0.75 1.73
N THR A 145 -14.92 0.22 2.91
CA THR A 145 -14.56 -1.15 3.28
C THR A 145 -15.76 -1.94 3.77
N LEU A 146 -15.63 -3.26 3.67
CA LEU A 146 -16.51 -4.24 4.28
C LEU A 146 -15.63 -5.36 4.84
N ARG A 147 -15.79 -5.68 6.13
CA ARG A 147 -15.23 -6.92 6.64
C ARG A 147 -16.10 -8.07 6.14
N THR A 148 -15.47 -9.03 5.48
CA THR A 148 -16.15 -10.16 4.85
C THR A 148 -16.12 -11.40 5.73
N GLU A 149 -14.99 -11.67 6.37
CA GLU A 149 -14.84 -12.77 7.31
C GLU A 149 -13.80 -12.41 8.37
N SER A 150 -13.90 -13.05 9.52
CA SER A 150 -12.84 -13.14 10.51
C SER A 150 -12.35 -14.58 10.51
N TYR A 151 -11.03 -14.80 10.57
CA TYR A 151 -10.40 -16.12 10.45
C TYR A 151 -9.15 -16.19 11.32
N GLY A 152 -8.53 -17.37 11.40
CA GLY A 152 -7.45 -17.68 12.32
C GLY A 152 -7.94 -18.42 13.57
N PRO A 153 -7.02 -19.03 14.34
CA PRO A 153 -7.36 -19.84 15.52
C PRO A 153 -8.12 -19.06 16.59
N ASP A 154 -7.87 -17.75 16.69
CA ASP A 154 -8.48 -16.84 17.67
C ASP A 154 -9.42 -15.80 17.00
N GLU A 155 -9.79 -15.98 15.73
CA GLU A 155 -10.56 -15.01 14.91
C GLU A 155 -9.95 -13.58 14.92
N ASP A 156 -8.62 -13.50 15.05
CA ASP A 156 -7.86 -12.26 15.21
C ASP A 156 -7.47 -11.61 13.87
N ARG A 157 -7.78 -12.26 12.75
CA ARG A 157 -7.53 -11.77 11.40
C ARG A 157 -8.83 -11.50 10.69
N ASP A 158 -8.84 -10.42 9.91
CA ASP A 158 -10.01 -10.02 9.14
C ASP A 158 -9.66 -10.05 7.64
N TRP A 159 -10.57 -10.56 6.83
CA TRP A 159 -10.52 -10.42 5.37
C TRP A 159 -11.50 -9.34 4.93
N TRP A 160 -11.09 -8.49 3.99
CA TRP A 160 -11.82 -7.27 3.64
C TRP A 160 -12.12 -7.23 2.15
N ALA A 161 -13.29 -6.66 1.83
CA ALA A 161 -13.56 -6.08 0.52
C ALA A 161 -13.30 -4.58 0.60
N ASP A 162 -12.66 -4.02 -0.42
CA ASP A 162 -12.25 -2.61 -0.47
C ASP A 162 -12.73 -1.95 -1.78
N ILE A 163 -13.02 -0.65 -1.70
CA ILE A 163 -13.17 0.27 -2.83
C ILE A 163 -12.26 1.46 -2.58
N ASP A 164 -11.21 1.61 -3.38
CA ASP A 164 -10.18 2.63 -3.23
C ASP A 164 -10.16 3.59 -4.41
N SER A 165 -10.16 4.90 -4.14
CA SER A 165 -9.74 5.91 -5.11
C SER A 165 -8.32 6.36 -4.81
N GLN A 166 -7.46 6.32 -5.82
CA GLN A 166 -6.03 6.65 -5.67
C GLN A 166 -5.45 7.22 -6.96
N HIS A 167 -4.25 7.79 -6.88
CA HIS A 167 -3.41 7.89 -8.07
C HIS A 167 -2.66 6.59 -8.25
N LEU A 168 -2.30 6.26 -9.48
CA LEU A 168 -1.24 5.29 -9.67
C LEU A 168 0.05 5.81 -9.01
N TRP A 169 0.69 4.96 -8.22
CA TRP A 169 1.90 5.36 -7.49
C TRP A 169 3.08 5.43 -8.45
N SER A 170 4.03 6.33 -8.15
CA SER A 170 5.17 6.64 -9.04
C SER A 170 6.15 5.48 -9.21
N GLU A 171 6.19 4.57 -8.24
CA GLU A 171 7.03 3.37 -8.27
C GLU A 171 6.46 2.25 -9.14
N LEU A 172 5.18 2.34 -9.53
CA LEU A 172 4.57 1.38 -10.43
C LEU A 172 4.83 1.79 -11.88
N ASP A 173 5.29 0.84 -12.67
CA ASP A 173 5.43 1.03 -14.11
C ASP A 173 4.04 1.12 -14.76
N ALA A 174 3.62 2.35 -15.06
CA ALA A 174 2.33 2.65 -15.67
C ALA A 174 2.25 2.24 -17.14
N GLY A 175 3.37 1.86 -17.75
CA GLY A 175 3.51 1.76 -19.21
C GLY A 175 3.10 3.06 -19.92
N ASP A 176 2.72 2.91 -21.18
CA ASP A 176 2.34 4.03 -22.05
C ASP A 176 0.82 4.20 -22.18
N SER A 177 0.02 3.40 -21.46
CA SER A 177 -1.43 3.35 -21.63
C SER A 177 -2.22 3.18 -20.34
N LEU A 178 -3.52 3.48 -20.39
CA LEU A 178 -4.42 3.25 -19.26
C LEU A 178 -4.68 1.75 -19.01
N TYR A 179 -4.49 0.90 -20.02
CA TYR A 179 -4.49 -0.55 -19.83
C TYR A 179 -3.30 -0.96 -18.95
N ASP A 180 -2.09 -0.47 -19.27
CA ASP A 180 -0.90 -0.77 -18.47
C ASP A 180 -1.00 -0.20 -17.06
N ALA A 181 -1.53 1.02 -16.89
CA ALA A 181 -1.79 1.58 -15.57
C ALA A 181 -2.75 0.71 -14.74
N ALA A 182 -3.83 0.21 -15.34
CA ALA A 182 -4.78 -0.66 -14.66
C ALA A 182 -4.14 -2.00 -14.27
N ARG A 183 -3.34 -2.57 -15.18
CA ARG A 183 -2.57 -3.81 -14.99
C ARG A 183 -1.53 -3.68 -13.90
N ALA A 184 -0.75 -2.60 -13.89
CA ALA A 184 0.30 -2.34 -12.92
C ALA A 184 -0.26 -2.33 -11.49
N LEU A 185 -1.43 -1.72 -11.28
CA LEU A 185 -2.08 -1.76 -9.98
C LEU A 185 -2.53 -3.18 -9.59
N LEU A 186 -3.15 -3.94 -10.51
CA LEU A 186 -3.56 -5.31 -10.19
C LEU A 186 -2.38 -6.23 -9.90
N ASP A 187 -1.27 -6.07 -10.64
CA ASP A 187 -0.04 -6.83 -10.43
C ASP A 187 0.56 -6.50 -9.04
N ASP A 188 0.61 -5.22 -8.65
CA ASP A 188 1.04 -4.81 -7.30
C ASP A 188 0.10 -5.36 -6.22
N LYS A 189 -1.22 -5.24 -6.39
CA LYS A 189 -2.19 -5.70 -5.41
C LYS A 189 -2.12 -7.22 -5.24
N GLN A 190 -2.04 -7.99 -6.33
CA GLN A 190 -1.86 -9.44 -6.25
C GLN A 190 -0.61 -9.83 -5.46
N ARG A 191 0.49 -9.09 -5.62
CA ARG A 191 1.75 -9.36 -4.94
C ARG A 191 1.73 -8.99 -3.46
N SER A 192 1.07 -7.88 -3.12
CA SER A 192 1.20 -7.25 -1.79
C SER A 192 0.01 -7.47 -0.86
N ALA A 193 -1.19 -7.69 -1.40
CA ALA A 193 -2.44 -7.78 -0.63
C ALA A 193 -3.03 -9.19 -0.57
N PHE A 194 -2.55 -10.12 -1.41
CA PHE A 194 -3.05 -11.50 -1.46
C PHE A 194 -2.01 -12.49 -0.92
N PRO A 195 -2.42 -13.69 -0.47
CA PRO A 195 -1.49 -14.71 0.00
C PRO A 195 -0.51 -15.12 -1.09
N ALA A 196 0.72 -15.47 -0.70
CA ALA A 196 1.72 -16.01 -1.60
C ALA A 196 1.17 -17.24 -2.35
N GLY A 197 1.47 -17.35 -3.65
CA GLY A 197 0.93 -18.41 -4.52
C GLY A 197 -0.44 -18.11 -5.13
N THR A 198 -1.01 -16.93 -4.87
CA THR A 198 -2.23 -16.47 -5.57
C THR A 198 -1.98 -16.36 -7.08
N THR A 199 -2.82 -17.01 -7.86
CA THR A 199 -2.82 -16.93 -9.33
C THR A 199 -3.93 -16.01 -9.82
N GLY A 200 -3.76 -15.43 -11.00
CA GLY A 200 -4.70 -14.49 -11.60
C GLY A 200 -5.20 -14.94 -12.97
N GLU A 201 -6.45 -14.61 -13.28
CA GLU A 201 -7.02 -14.74 -14.62
C GLU A 201 -7.75 -13.45 -14.96
N ASP A 202 -7.27 -12.73 -15.97
CA ASP A 202 -7.99 -11.55 -16.47
C ASP A 202 -9.28 -12.02 -17.15
N ILE A 203 -10.43 -11.59 -16.64
CA ILE A 203 -11.76 -12.00 -17.11
C ILE A 203 -12.49 -10.89 -17.88
N ALA A 204 -11.98 -9.66 -17.81
CA ALA A 204 -12.48 -8.53 -18.59
C ALA A 204 -11.37 -7.51 -18.83
N SER A 205 -11.36 -6.93 -20.01
CA SER A 205 -10.49 -5.84 -20.41
C SER A 205 -11.27 -4.99 -21.40
N GLN A 206 -11.61 -3.76 -21.04
CA GLN A 206 -12.45 -2.93 -21.92
C GLN A 206 -12.23 -1.44 -21.71
N PRO A 207 -12.45 -0.62 -22.75
CA PRO A 207 -12.48 0.82 -22.59
C PRO A 207 -13.66 1.23 -21.69
N VAL A 208 -13.42 2.27 -20.90
CA VAL A 208 -14.44 3.06 -20.22
C VAL A 208 -14.27 4.53 -20.58
N ARG A 209 -15.20 5.38 -20.18
CA ARG A 209 -15.11 6.81 -20.52
C ARG A 209 -13.84 7.43 -19.92
N ARG A 210 -12.93 7.89 -20.79
CA ARG A 210 -11.60 8.42 -20.42
C ARG A 210 -10.75 7.42 -19.63
N GLY A 211 -10.93 6.12 -19.83
CA GLY A 211 -10.28 5.12 -19.00
C GLY A 211 -10.21 3.74 -19.61
N TRP A 212 -9.59 2.84 -18.87
CA TRP A 212 -9.56 1.41 -19.15
C TRP A 212 -9.92 0.62 -17.89
N LEU A 213 -10.76 -0.39 -18.04
CA LEU A 213 -11.10 -1.34 -16.98
C LEU A 213 -10.40 -2.66 -17.25
N LEU A 214 -9.71 -3.18 -16.23
CA LEU A 214 -9.20 -4.54 -16.19
C LEU A 214 -9.79 -5.25 -14.96
N ALA A 215 -10.41 -6.41 -15.16
CA ALA A 215 -10.93 -7.25 -14.09
C ALA A 215 -10.17 -8.58 -14.06
N ARG A 216 -9.71 -8.97 -12.89
CA ARG A 216 -8.97 -10.19 -12.62
C ARG A 216 -9.67 -11.00 -11.56
N MET A 217 -9.88 -12.28 -11.85
CA MET A 217 -10.24 -13.26 -10.83
C MET A 217 -8.95 -13.75 -10.18
N MET A 218 -8.76 -13.43 -8.91
CA MET A 218 -7.69 -13.97 -8.08
C MET A 218 -8.12 -15.35 -7.56
N ARG A 219 -7.24 -16.33 -7.63
CA ARG A 219 -7.43 -17.66 -7.04
C ARG A 219 -6.35 -17.87 -5.99
N MET A 220 -6.77 -17.89 -4.74
CA MET A 220 -5.87 -17.99 -3.59
C MET A 220 -5.63 -19.46 -3.24
N PRO A 221 -4.45 -19.82 -2.71
CA PRO A 221 -4.25 -21.15 -2.14
C PRO A 221 -5.16 -21.34 -0.92
N PRO A 222 -5.47 -22.60 -0.56
CA PRO A 222 -6.15 -22.92 0.69
C PRO A 222 -5.46 -22.26 1.88
N SER A 223 -6.24 -21.72 2.81
CA SER A 223 -5.70 -21.08 4.00
C SER A 223 -5.54 -22.10 5.13
N PRO A 224 -4.32 -22.32 5.66
CA PRO A 224 -4.12 -23.15 6.86
C PRO A 224 -4.86 -22.60 8.09
N ASP A 225 -5.12 -21.30 8.10
CA ASP A 225 -5.76 -20.57 9.19
C ASP A 225 -7.29 -20.45 9.01
N GLY A 226 -7.86 -21.19 8.06
CA GLY A 226 -9.32 -21.31 7.93
C GLY A 226 -10.03 -20.16 7.21
N ARG A 227 -9.33 -19.29 6.48
CA ARG A 227 -9.97 -18.31 5.57
C ARG A 227 -10.82 -19.06 4.54
N GLU A 228 -12.11 -18.73 4.46
CA GLU A 228 -13.08 -19.34 3.56
C GLU A 228 -12.92 -18.82 2.12
N ALA A 229 -12.61 -17.53 1.94
CA ALA A 229 -12.42 -16.95 0.62
C ALA A 229 -11.31 -17.68 -0.15
N SER A 230 -11.69 -18.23 -1.30
CA SER A 230 -10.82 -18.99 -2.20
C SER A 230 -10.57 -18.24 -3.50
N ARG A 231 -11.50 -17.36 -3.88
CA ARG A 231 -11.41 -16.53 -5.06
C ARG A 231 -11.83 -15.11 -4.74
N GLU A 232 -11.34 -14.17 -5.54
CA GLU A 232 -11.67 -12.77 -5.35
C GLU A 232 -11.69 -12.01 -6.67
N LEU A 233 -12.80 -11.32 -6.93
CA LEU A 233 -12.93 -10.44 -8.08
C LEU A 233 -12.23 -9.12 -7.76
N SER A 234 -11.11 -8.85 -8.43
CA SER A 234 -10.34 -7.63 -8.29
C SER A 234 -10.40 -6.82 -9.58
N VAL A 235 -10.83 -5.56 -9.52
CA VAL A 235 -11.04 -4.72 -10.70
C VAL A 235 -10.33 -3.40 -10.52
N SER A 236 -9.53 -3.03 -11.52
CA SER A 236 -8.82 -1.76 -11.60
C SER A 236 -9.38 -0.96 -12.78
N ILE A 237 -9.80 0.26 -12.52
CA ILE A 237 -10.27 1.20 -13.54
C ILE A 237 -9.34 2.41 -13.54
N ALA A 238 -8.38 2.41 -14.47
CA ALA A 238 -7.49 3.55 -14.67
C ALA A 238 -8.19 4.61 -15.54
N VAL A 239 -8.05 5.88 -15.15
CA VAL A 239 -8.76 7.01 -15.74
C VAL A 239 -7.80 8.16 -15.96
N ASP A 240 -7.80 8.69 -17.17
CA ASP A 240 -7.20 9.98 -17.46
C ASP A 240 -8.10 11.10 -16.92
N THR A 241 -7.60 11.81 -15.92
CA THR A 241 -8.26 12.99 -15.34
C THR A 241 -7.64 14.30 -15.81
N GLY A 242 -6.69 14.27 -16.75
CA GLY A 242 -5.86 15.42 -17.14
C GLY A 242 -4.79 15.79 -16.12
N ARG A 243 -4.51 14.91 -15.15
CA ARG A 243 -3.50 15.12 -14.09
C ARG A 243 -2.22 14.37 -14.42
N PRO A 244 -1.07 14.73 -13.80
CA PRO A 244 0.22 14.12 -14.13
C PRO A 244 0.30 12.59 -13.95
N ARG A 245 -0.54 12.02 -13.07
CA ARG A 245 -0.64 10.58 -12.85
C ARG A 245 -2.07 10.12 -13.09
N PRO A 246 -2.28 8.96 -13.75
CA PRO A 246 -3.62 8.38 -13.87
C PRO A 246 -4.28 8.22 -12.51
N ALA A 247 -5.56 8.53 -12.45
CA ALA A 247 -6.38 8.15 -11.31
C ALA A 247 -6.82 6.69 -11.48
N VAL A 248 -6.94 5.96 -10.38
CA VAL A 248 -7.39 4.58 -10.41
C VAL A 248 -8.48 4.38 -9.36
N LEU A 249 -9.59 3.79 -9.77
CA LEU A 249 -10.59 3.21 -8.88
C LEU A 249 -10.34 1.69 -8.82
N TRP A 250 -10.02 1.19 -7.64
CA TRP A 250 -9.84 -0.24 -7.41
C TRP A 250 -11.00 -0.77 -6.55
N ILE A 251 -11.56 -1.92 -6.92
CA ILE A 251 -12.54 -2.65 -6.09
C ILE A 251 -12.14 -4.11 -6.02
N THR A 252 -12.27 -4.70 -4.83
CA THR A 252 -12.00 -6.12 -4.61
C THR A 252 -13.10 -6.75 -3.75
N ILE A 253 -13.62 -7.91 -4.16
CA ILE A 253 -14.73 -8.60 -3.48
C ILE A 253 -14.49 -10.12 -3.50
N PRO A 254 -14.32 -10.77 -2.34
CA PRO A 254 -14.13 -12.22 -2.24
C PRO A 254 -15.40 -12.99 -2.63
N ASP A 255 -15.24 -14.27 -2.99
CA ASP A 255 -16.33 -15.13 -3.41
C ASP A 255 -17.33 -15.47 -2.30
N THR A 256 -16.92 -15.40 -1.03
CA THR A 256 -17.85 -15.44 0.13
C THR A 256 -18.90 -14.32 0.08
N HIS A 257 -18.62 -13.24 -0.68
CA HIS A 257 -19.49 -12.08 -0.86
C HIS A 257 -19.84 -11.84 -2.34
N GLU A 258 -19.88 -12.89 -3.17
CA GLU A 258 -20.13 -12.77 -4.62
C GLU A 258 -21.45 -12.08 -4.99
N HIS A 259 -22.43 -12.09 -4.08
CA HIS A 259 -23.69 -11.34 -4.24
C HIS A 259 -23.49 -9.82 -4.37
N LEU A 260 -22.31 -9.29 -4.00
CA LEU A 260 -21.90 -7.90 -4.17
C LEU A 260 -21.15 -7.64 -5.49
N TRP A 261 -20.76 -8.66 -6.27
CA TRP A 261 -20.11 -8.45 -7.56
C TRP A 261 -20.85 -7.51 -8.56
N PRO A 262 -22.20 -7.40 -8.55
CA PRO A 262 -22.89 -6.36 -9.32
C PRO A 262 -22.45 -4.92 -9.01
N ASP A 263 -21.86 -4.66 -7.83
CA ASP A 263 -21.38 -3.34 -7.41
C ASP A 263 -20.27 -2.81 -8.31
N VAL A 264 -19.43 -3.69 -8.87
CA VAL A 264 -18.41 -3.31 -9.85
C VAL A 264 -19.04 -2.56 -11.03
N ARG A 265 -20.16 -3.07 -11.54
CA ARG A 265 -20.87 -2.43 -12.67
C ARG A 265 -21.52 -1.12 -12.25
N THR A 266 -22.05 -1.03 -11.03
CA THR A 266 -22.60 0.20 -10.46
C THR A 266 -21.53 1.29 -10.39
N LEU A 267 -20.35 0.96 -9.84
CA LEU A 267 -19.21 1.86 -9.77
C LEU A 267 -18.75 2.30 -11.16
N MET A 268 -18.48 1.35 -12.06
CA MET A 268 -18.06 1.62 -13.44
C MET A 268 -19.02 2.59 -14.16
N LYS A 269 -20.34 2.36 -14.06
CA LYS A 269 -21.35 3.22 -14.69
C LYS A 269 -21.44 4.61 -14.05
N SER A 270 -21.17 4.71 -12.76
CA SER A 270 -21.30 5.95 -11.99
C SER A 270 -20.07 6.86 -12.07
N LEU A 271 -18.95 6.33 -12.57
CA LEU A 271 -17.63 6.94 -12.58
C LEU A 271 -17.59 8.19 -13.47
N LYS A 272 -17.08 9.27 -12.89
CA LYS A 272 -16.92 10.56 -13.55
C LYS A 272 -15.58 11.19 -13.20
N VAL A 273 -15.02 11.88 -14.18
CA VAL A 273 -13.93 12.84 -13.99
C VAL A 273 -14.55 14.18 -13.59
N MET A 274 -14.04 14.76 -12.51
CA MET A 274 -14.39 16.11 -12.07
C MET A 274 -13.76 17.14 -13.01
N PRO A 275 -14.39 18.32 -13.20
CA PRO A 275 -13.73 19.44 -13.84
C PRO A 275 -12.41 19.76 -13.12
N VAL A 276 -11.38 20.07 -13.90
CA VAL A 276 -10.09 20.60 -13.39
C VAL A 276 -10.23 22.10 -13.20
#